data_AF-A0A1H9V0D2-F1
#
_entry.id   AF-A0A1H9V0D2-F1
#
_cell.length_a   1.000
_cell.length_b   1.000
_cell.length_c   1.000
_cell.angle_alpha   90.00
_cell.angle_beta   90.00
_cell.angle_gamma   90.00
#
_symmetry.space_group_name_H-M   'P 1'
#
loop_
_entity.id
_entity.type
_entity.pdbx_description
1 polymer ?
#
loop_
_entity_poly.entity_id
_entity_poly.type
_entity_poly.pdbx_seq_one_letter_code
_entity_poly.pdbx_strand_id
1 'polypeptide(L)' 'MSKWTQITELGQERLCSKCNDWWPDDPEFFYQSNGKSRQPCKACYEQLPSVIRKRAKQRKPDSAKRWIYEH' A
#
# COMPACT_ATOMS: atom_id res chain seq x y z
N MET A 1 -13.54 -0.42 20.37
CA MET A 1 -14.07 -1.22 19.24
C MET A 1 -13.97 -0.36 17.99
N SER A 2 -13.13 -0.74 17.02
CA SER A 2 -12.99 0.04 15.78
C SER A 2 -14.24 -0.12 14.94
N LYS A 3 -14.98 0.96 14.70
CA LYS A 3 -16.27 1.04 13.96
C LYS A 3 -16.17 0.65 12.47
N TRP A 4 -15.12 -0.08 12.08
CA TRP A 4 -14.70 -0.26 10.69
C TRP A 4 -14.41 -1.74 10.35
N THR A 5 -14.77 -2.69 11.22
CA THR A 5 -14.60 -4.14 10.98
C THR A 5 -15.91 -4.88 11.20
N GLN A 6 -16.20 -5.89 10.38
CA GLN A 6 -17.37 -6.76 10.48
C GLN A 6 -16.96 -8.23 10.27
N ILE A 7 -17.76 -9.17 10.78
CA ILE A 7 -17.58 -10.60 10.55
C ILE A 7 -18.73 -11.07 9.67
N THR A 8 -18.41 -11.63 8.50
CA THR A 8 -19.35 -12.24 7.56
C THR A 8 -19.16 -13.76 7.53
N GLU A 9 -19.98 -14.46 6.75
CA GLU A 9 -19.83 -15.90 6.50
C GLU A 9 -18.50 -16.26 5.83
N LEU A 10 -17.85 -15.29 5.17
CA LEU A 10 -16.55 -15.45 4.51
C LEU A 10 -15.36 -15.10 5.42
N GLY A 11 -15.62 -14.51 6.59
CA GLY A 11 -14.59 -14.16 7.58
C GLY A 11 -14.63 -12.69 8.02
N GLN A 12 -13.49 -12.20 8.51
CA GLN A 12 -13.37 -10.82 9.00
C GLN A 12 -13.10 -9.86 7.84
N GLU A 13 -13.93 -8.83 7.73
CA GLU A 13 -13.82 -7.77 6.74
C GLU A 13 -13.58 -6.42 7.41
N ARG A 14 -13.03 -5.48 6.65
CA ARG A 14 -12.70 -4.14 7.09
C ARG A 14 -13.10 -3.10 6.04
N LEU A 15 -13.73 -2.03 6.52
CA LEU A 15 -14.12 -0.88 5.72
C LEU A 15 -12.90 0.01 5.44
N CYS A 16 -12.63 0.28 4.16
CA CYS A 16 -11.56 1.18 3.74
C CYS A 16 -11.95 2.64 4.02
N SER A 17 -11.11 3.39 4.75
CA SER A 17 -11.38 4.80 5.07
C SER A 17 -11.26 5.77 3.87
N LYS A 18 -10.82 5.29 2.70
CA LYS A 18 -10.66 6.10 1.49
C LYS A 18 -11.71 5.86 0.42
N CYS A 19 -11.99 4.61 0.07
CA CYS A 19 -13.01 4.26 -0.92
C CYS A 19 -14.35 3.92 -0.28
N ASN A 20 -14.39 3.69 1.04
CA ASN A 20 -15.59 3.34 1.78
C ASN A 20 -16.24 2.01 1.33
N ASP A 21 -15.41 1.09 0.82
CA ASP A 21 -15.76 -0.30 0.51
C ASP A 21 -15.26 -1.28 1.57
N TRP A 22 -15.99 -2.37 1.72
CA TRP A 22 -15.61 -3.51 2.56
C TRP A 22 -14.67 -4.44 1.80
N TRP A 23 -13.54 -4.75 2.40
CA TRP A 23 -12.56 -5.69 1.88
C TRP A 23 -12.19 -6.70 2.96
N PRO A 24 -11.80 -7.93 2.60
CA PRO A 24 -11.28 -8.90 3.57
C PRO A 24 -10.15 -8.28 4.41
N ASP A 25 -10.13 -8.52 5.72
CA ASP A 25 -9.08 -8.05 6.64
C ASP A 25 -7.79 -8.87 6.51
N ASP A 26 -7.38 -9.08 5.26
CA ASP A 26 -6.34 -9.99 4.81
C ASP A 26 -5.12 -9.19 4.30
N PRO A 27 -3.88 -9.71 4.41
CA PRO A 27 -2.70 -9.04 3.89
C PRO A 27 -2.72 -8.86 2.38
N GLU A 28 -3.61 -9.49 1.62
CA GLU A 28 -3.83 -9.23 0.20
C GLU A 28 -4.36 -7.80 -0.03
N PHE A 29 -5.37 -7.38 0.75
CA PHE A 29 -6.08 -6.11 0.57
C PHE A 29 -5.57 -4.96 1.45
N PHE A 30 -4.97 -5.28 2.60
CA PHE A 30 -4.44 -4.27 3.53
C PHE A 30 -2.97 -4.52 3.87
N TYR A 31 -2.22 -3.46 4.14
CA TYR A 31 -0.88 -3.60 4.70
C TYR A 31 -0.97 -4.00 6.16
N GLN A 32 -0.26 -5.05 6.56
CA GLN A 32 -0.19 -5.47 7.96
C GLN A 32 1.05 -4.89 8.66
N SER A 33 0.87 -4.48 9.91
CA SER A 33 1.95 -4.01 10.77
C SER A 33 1.63 -4.35 12.22
N ASN A 34 2.56 -4.99 12.92
CA ASN A 34 2.39 -5.43 14.31
C ASN A 34 1.10 -6.24 14.53
N GLY A 35 0.79 -7.15 13.59
CA GLY A 35 -0.42 -7.98 13.66
C GLY A 35 -1.74 -7.24 13.44
N LYS A 36 -1.70 -5.98 12.99
CA LYS A 36 -2.90 -5.17 12.71
C LYS A 36 -2.88 -4.70 11.27
N SER A 37 -4.02 -4.80 10.59
CA SER A 37 -4.15 -4.22 9.25
C SER A 37 -4.21 -2.69 9.34
N ARG A 38 -3.53 -2.02 8.41
CA ARG A 38 -3.48 -0.57 8.30
C ARG A 38 -4.43 -0.09 7.22
N GLN A 39 -4.91 1.13 7.41
CA GLN A 39 -5.71 1.85 6.43
C GLN A 39 -4.82 2.78 5.59
N PRO A 40 -5.22 3.13 4.36
CA PRO A 40 -6.36 2.58 3.61
C PRO A 40 -6.05 1.21 2.97
N CYS A 41 -6.97 0.64 2.19
CA CYS A 41 -6.67 -0.55 1.37
C CYS A 41 -5.48 -0.28 0.43
N LYS A 42 -4.79 -1.34 -0.02
CA LYS A 42 -3.58 -1.21 -0.84
C LYS A 42 -3.82 -0.40 -2.11
N ALA A 43 -4.93 -0.63 -2.82
CA ALA A 43 -5.27 0.13 -4.02
C ALA A 43 -5.32 1.64 -3.74
N CYS A 44 -6.00 2.04 -2.67
CA CYS A 44 -6.03 3.44 -2.24
C CYS A 44 -4.67 3.95 -1.76
N TYR A 45 -3.89 3.11 -1.09
CA TYR A 45 -2.54 3.46 -0.63
C TYR A 45 -1.61 3.77 -1.81
N GLU A 46 -1.71 3.01 -2.91
CA GLU A 46 -0.89 3.23 -4.11
C GLU A 46 -1.19 4.55 -4.79
N GLN A 47 -2.42 5.06 -4.66
CA GLN A 47 -2.83 6.36 -5.20
C GLN A 47 -2.44 7.55 -4.29
N LEU A 48 -1.86 7.30 -3.10
CA LEU A 48 -1.47 8.40 -2.21
C LEU A 48 -0.34 9.23 -2.83
N PRO A 49 -0.43 10.57 -2.84
CA PRO A 49 0.60 11.44 -3.43
C PRO A 49 2.00 11.20 -2.84
N SER A 50 2.07 10.90 -1.55
CA SER A 50 3.32 10.56 -0.85
C SER A 50 3.96 9.28 -1.37
N VAL A 51 3.15 8.25 -1.63
CA VAL A 51 3.58 6.95 -2.16
C VAL A 51 4.03 7.10 -3.61
N ILE A 52 3.26 7.81 -4.44
CA ILE A 52 3.61 8.12 -5.83
C ILE A 52 4.96 8.86 -5.90
N ARG A 53 5.13 9.94 -5.12
CA ARG A 53 6.40 10.71 -5.06
C ARG A 53 7.58 9.84 -4.63
N LYS A 54 7.38 8.97 -3.63
CA LYS A 54 8.42 8.05 -3.15
C LYS A 54 8.81 7.01 -4.21
N ARG A 55 7.85 6.48 -4.96
CA ARG A 55 8.10 5.55 -6.08
C ARG A 55 8.82 6.24 -7.24
N ALA A 56 8.43 7.48 -7.57
CA ALA A 56 9.11 8.28 -8.59
C ALA A 56 10.58 8.56 -8.23
N LYS A 57 10.89 8.90 -6.97
CA LYS A 57 12.26 9.13 -6.50
C LYS A 57 13.15 7.88 -6.60
N GLN A 58 12.58 6.70 -6.37
CA GLN A 58 13.33 5.43 -6.43
C GLN A 58 13.63 4.97 -7.86
N ARG A 59 12.91 5.49 -8.87
CA ARG A 59 13.16 5.22 -10.29
C ARG A 59 14.30 6.07 -10.89
N LYS A 60 15.24 6.59 -10.09
CA LYS A 60 16.45 7.18 -10.69
C LYS A 60 17.28 6.04 -11.32
N PRO A 61 17.52 6.06 -12.64
CA PRO A 61 18.34 5.03 -13.27
C PRO A 61 19.76 5.10 -12.73
N ASP A 62 20.34 3.94 -12.43
CA ASP A 62 21.73 3.72 -12.01
C ASP A 62 22.77 4.05 -13.12
N SER A 63 22.41 4.85 -14.13
CA SER A 63 23.20 5.04 -15.35
C SER A 63 24.27 6.14 -15.26
N ALA A 64 24.79 6.45 -14.07
CA ALA A 64 25.88 7.42 -13.89
C ALA A 64 27.20 6.77 -13.44
N LYS A 65 27.48 5.52 -13.82
CA LYS A 65 28.77 4.83 -13.58
C LYS A 65 29.21 3.89 -14.71
N ARG A 66 29.34 4.42 -15.92
CA ARG A 66 30.13 3.90 -17.06
C ARG A 66 29.93 5.00 -18.11
N TRP A 67 30.82 5.96 -18.30
CA TRP A 67 31.99 5.88 -19.17
C TRP A 67 32.93 7.03 -18.82
N ILE A 68 33.84 6.78 -17.87
CA ILE A 68 35.10 7.52 -17.75
C ILE A 68 36.14 6.42 -18.00
N TYR A 69 37.00 6.61 -19.01
CA TYR A 69 37.84 5.62 -19.73
C TYR A 69 37.21 5.02 -20.99
N GLU A 70 37.52 5.58 -22.16
CA GLU A 70 38.52 5.02 -23.09
C GLU A 70 38.84 5.99 -24.24
N HIS A 71 40.16 6.22 -24.43
CA HIS A 71 40.97 6.79 -25.53
C HIS A 71 40.60 8.11 -26.24
#